data_AF-A0A537QAV7-F1
#
_entry.id   AF-A0A537QAV7-F1
#
_cell.length_a   1.000
_cell.length_b   1.000
_cell.length_c   1.000
_cell.angle_alpha   90.00
_cell.angle_beta   90.00
_cell.angle_gamma   90.00
#
_symmetry.space_group_name_H-M   'P 1'
#
loop_
_entity.id
_entity.type
_entity.pdbx_description
1 polymer ?
#
loop_
_entity_poly.entity_id
_entity_poly.type
_entity_poly.pdbx_seq_one_letter_code
_entity_poly.pdbx_strand_id
1 'polypeptide(L)'
;MGIPVEFLPVGDSDGDAILVQYGTEQSYYLTVVDGGYASVGDQVIEHIEEHYGRDVTIHDMVVSHADNDHAVGLIPIFKRFNVGKLWMNRPWLYAAQVIEHFHGNWTMQGWIDHVRSNHEYLVELEDLAWSRNMEPREVFQGAKIGCSTVLAPSMQRYISLIPDLDKTPPPYRSDGAPRSFLQTARNVLEAVKETLQIETLDKNPPATSASNETSVVQLAMYDNRKILLTADVGPEGLAEAANYAYSL
;
A
#
# COMPACT_ATOMS: atom_id res chain seq x y z
N MET A 1 5.59 -22.72 14.30
CA MET A 1 6.84 -22.15 13.71
C MET A 1 6.72 -20.63 13.71
N GLY A 2 7.84 -19.90 13.67
CA GLY A 2 7.77 -18.43 13.57
C GLY A 2 7.23 -17.98 12.22
N ILE A 3 6.67 -16.77 12.16
CA ILE A 3 6.58 -15.98 10.92
C ILE A 3 7.70 -14.96 10.99
N PRO A 4 8.82 -15.16 10.28
CA PRO A 4 9.78 -14.09 10.07
C PRO A 4 9.11 -12.92 9.35
N VAL A 5 9.26 -11.74 9.94
CA VAL A 5 8.90 -10.46 9.34
C VAL A 5 10.18 -9.65 9.30
N GLU A 6 10.70 -9.44 8.10
CA GLU A 6 11.97 -8.75 7.89
C GLU A 6 11.68 -7.35 7.36
N PHE A 7 12.02 -6.33 8.15
CA PHE A 7 12.02 -4.94 7.72
C PHE A 7 13.40 -4.64 7.15
N LEU A 8 13.46 -4.46 5.84
CA LEU A 8 14.72 -4.18 5.15
C LEU A 8 15.05 -2.69 5.25
N PRO A 9 16.33 -2.34 5.47
CA PRO A 9 16.73 -0.96 5.67
C PRO A 9 16.50 -0.15 4.38
N VAL A 10 15.73 0.93 4.49
CA VAL A 10 15.50 1.90 3.40
C VAL A 10 16.51 3.07 3.42
N GLY A 11 17.49 3.05 4.33
CA GLY A 11 18.50 4.07 4.50
C GLY A 11 18.02 5.26 5.34
N ASP A 12 18.53 6.46 5.04
CA ASP A 12 18.10 7.74 5.67
C ASP A 12 16.83 8.32 5.02
N SER A 13 16.02 7.46 4.40
CA SER A 13 14.84 7.85 3.63
C SER A 13 13.58 7.23 4.21
N ASP A 14 12.44 7.85 3.91
CA ASP A 14 11.12 7.32 4.24
C ASP A 14 10.77 6.13 3.31
N GLY A 15 9.91 5.21 3.73
CA GLY A 15 9.43 4.09 2.92
C GLY A 15 9.58 2.72 3.56
N ASP A 16 8.88 1.73 3.01
CA ASP A 16 8.82 0.37 3.53
C ASP A 16 9.31 -0.68 2.52
N ALA A 17 10.01 -1.69 3.01
CA ALA A 17 10.34 -2.91 2.26
C ALA A 17 10.30 -4.09 3.24
N ILE A 18 9.25 -4.91 3.14
CA ILE A 18 8.97 -5.93 4.15
C ILE A 18 8.85 -7.31 3.48
N LEU A 19 9.57 -8.29 4.02
CA LEU A 19 9.40 -9.70 3.67
C LEU A 19 8.65 -10.43 4.78
N VAL A 20 7.65 -11.22 4.39
CA VAL A 20 6.90 -12.09 5.31
C VAL A 20 7.01 -13.53 4.82
N GLN A 21 7.65 -14.37 5.62
CA GLN A 21 7.74 -15.81 5.35
C GLN A 21 6.80 -16.58 6.29
N TYR A 22 6.03 -17.52 5.73
CA TYR A 22 5.15 -18.39 6.53
C TYR A 22 5.09 -19.81 5.95
N GLY A 23 4.73 -20.78 6.78
CA GLY A 23 4.75 -22.20 6.45
C GLY A 23 5.84 -22.96 7.20
N THR A 24 6.47 -23.91 6.51
CA THR A 24 7.52 -24.79 7.06
C THR A 24 8.81 -24.61 6.27
N GLU A 25 9.97 -24.99 6.83
CA GLU A 25 11.26 -24.91 6.11
C GLU A 25 11.25 -25.69 4.78
N GLN A 26 10.46 -26.77 4.69
CA GLN A 26 10.36 -27.62 3.50
C GLN A 26 9.32 -27.13 2.49
N SER A 27 8.43 -26.23 2.90
CA SER A 27 7.35 -25.66 2.09
C SER A 27 6.89 -24.36 2.74
N TYR A 28 7.40 -23.25 2.23
CA TYR A 28 7.09 -21.91 2.70
C TYR A 28 6.53 -21.05 1.57
N TYR A 29 5.87 -19.99 1.97
CA TYR A 29 5.40 -18.90 1.13
C TYR A 29 6.18 -17.64 1.50
N LEU A 30 6.47 -16.82 0.49
CA LEU A 30 7.15 -15.55 0.63
C LEU A 30 6.25 -14.44 0.09
N THR A 31 5.93 -13.48 0.94
CA THR A 31 5.20 -12.26 0.57
C THR A 31 6.15 -11.07 0.66
N VAL A 32 6.16 -10.22 -0.36
CA VAL A 32 6.84 -8.93 -0.35
C VAL A 32 5.79 -7.83 -0.24
N VAL A 33 5.91 -6.96 0.76
CA VAL A 33 5.06 -5.78 0.95
C VAL A 33 5.95 -4.56 0.80
N ASP A 34 5.68 -3.78 -0.25
CA ASP A 34 6.48 -2.64 -0.69
C ASP A 34 7.95 -2.99 -1.00
N GLY A 35 8.63 -2.06 -1.67
CA GLY A 35 10.02 -2.24 -2.11
C GLY A 35 10.91 -1.03 -1.82
N GLY A 36 10.41 -0.03 -1.11
CA GLY A 36 11.09 1.24 -0.94
C GLY A 36 11.27 1.99 -2.26
N TYR A 37 12.30 2.82 -2.30
CA TYR A 37 12.79 3.43 -3.54
C TYR A 37 13.49 2.42 -4.47
N ALA A 38 13.75 2.81 -5.73
CA ALA A 38 14.48 1.98 -6.70
C ALA A 38 15.82 1.43 -6.15
N SER A 39 16.59 2.24 -5.41
CA SER A 39 17.88 1.83 -4.82
C SER A 39 17.74 0.83 -3.67
N VAL A 40 16.58 0.78 -3.03
CA VAL A 40 16.24 -0.24 -2.02
C VAL A 40 15.91 -1.55 -2.71
N GLY A 41 15.21 -1.51 -3.86
CA GLY A 41 14.86 -2.70 -4.63
C GLY A 41 16.05 -3.62 -4.96
N ASP A 42 17.21 -3.07 -5.28
CA ASP A 42 18.43 -3.87 -5.52
C ASP A 42 18.95 -4.56 -4.25
N GLN A 43 18.86 -3.91 -3.09
CA GLN A 43 19.23 -4.50 -1.79
C GLN A 43 18.23 -5.60 -1.39
N VAL A 44 16.94 -5.40 -1.67
CA VAL A 44 15.92 -6.44 -1.46
C VAL A 44 16.20 -7.65 -2.35
N ILE A 45 16.61 -7.43 -3.60
CA ILE A 45 17.01 -8.52 -4.50
C ILE A 45 18.20 -9.29 -3.93
N GLU A 46 19.26 -8.61 -3.52
CA GLU A 46 20.44 -9.23 -2.92
C GLU A 46 20.05 -10.05 -1.68
N HIS A 47 19.27 -9.46 -0.76
CA HIS A 47 18.78 -10.13 0.44
C HIS A 47 17.97 -11.39 0.12
N ILE A 48 17.05 -11.33 -0.85
CA ILE A 48 16.25 -12.47 -1.28
C ILE A 48 17.15 -13.56 -1.89
N GLU A 49 18.09 -13.20 -2.76
CA GLU A 49 19.01 -14.16 -3.39
C GLU A 49 19.88 -14.88 -2.36
N GLU A 50 20.36 -14.16 -1.34
CA GLU A 50 21.22 -14.71 -0.28
C GLU A 50 20.48 -15.63 0.69
N HIS A 51 19.27 -15.25 1.11
CA HIS A 51 18.55 -15.92 2.20
C HIS A 51 17.52 -16.94 1.72
N TYR A 52 16.93 -16.71 0.54
CA TYR A 52 15.83 -17.53 0.00
C TYR A 52 16.21 -18.26 -1.29
N GLY A 53 17.26 -17.78 -1.97
CA GLY A 53 17.78 -18.36 -3.20
C GLY A 53 17.33 -17.64 -4.46
N ARG A 54 18.15 -17.75 -5.52
CA ARG A 54 18.00 -17.01 -6.78
C ARG A 54 16.73 -17.34 -7.58
N ASP A 55 16.18 -18.53 -7.37
CA ASP A 55 15.03 -19.08 -8.10
C ASP A 55 13.75 -19.13 -7.24
N VAL A 56 13.76 -18.48 -6.07
CA VAL A 56 12.58 -18.42 -5.20
C VAL A 56 11.40 -17.75 -5.91
N THR A 57 10.19 -18.22 -5.58
CA THR A 57 8.94 -17.57 -6.01
C THR A 57 8.44 -16.64 -4.91
N ILE A 58 8.22 -15.39 -5.27
CA ILE A 58 7.44 -14.43 -4.48
C ILE A 58 5.97 -14.76 -4.72
N HIS A 59 5.29 -15.30 -3.71
CA HIS A 59 3.93 -15.81 -3.88
C HIS A 59 2.91 -14.68 -3.99
N ASP A 60 3.11 -13.62 -3.19
CA ASP A 60 2.28 -12.43 -3.18
C ASP A 60 3.21 -11.20 -3.10
N MET A 61 3.02 -10.23 -4.00
CA MET A 61 3.64 -8.93 -3.96
C MET A 61 2.55 -7.88 -3.73
N VAL A 62 2.71 -7.04 -2.72
CA VAL A 62 1.69 -6.09 -2.27
C VAL A 62 2.23 -4.67 -2.35
N VAL A 63 1.47 -3.80 -3.02
CA VAL A 63 1.65 -2.34 -2.97
C VAL A 63 0.72 -1.81 -1.87
N SER A 64 1.27 -1.29 -0.79
CA SER A 64 0.48 -0.84 0.36
C SER A 64 -0.25 0.48 0.09
N HIS A 65 0.40 1.43 -0.57
CA HIS A 65 -0.22 2.62 -1.16
C HIS A 65 0.56 3.11 -2.37
N ALA A 66 -0.02 4.09 -3.05
CA ALA A 66 0.41 4.55 -4.36
C ALA A 66 1.58 5.55 -4.30
N ASP A 67 2.32 5.70 -3.21
CA ASP A 67 3.43 6.67 -3.16
C ASP A 67 4.77 6.11 -3.65
N ASN A 68 5.64 7.03 -4.05
CA ASN A 68 6.85 6.72 -4.82
C ASN A 68 7.86 5.93 -3.99
N ASP A 69 7.92 6.23 -2.69
CA ASP A 69 8.77 5.65 -1.67
C ASP A 69 8.37 4.25 -1.21
N HIS A 70 7.25 3.72 -1.72
CA HIS A 70 6.77 2.37 -1.41
C HIS A 70 6.76 1.47 -2.65
N ALA A 71 6.26 1.98 -3.78
CA ALA A 71 5.97 1.15 -4.95
C ALA A 71 7.13 1.03 -5.95
N VAL A 72 8.06 1.98 -6.01
CA VAL A 72 9.07 2.04 -7.09
C VAL A 72 10.08 0.90 -6.99
N GLY A 73 10.53 0.54 -5.79
CA GLY A 73 11.47 -0.56 -5.58
C GLY A 73 10.90 -1.95 -5.89
N LEU A 74 9.58 -2.09 -5.98
CA LEU A 74 8.95 -3.35 -6.41
C LEU A 74 9.19 -3.66 -7.89
N ILE A 75 9.43 -2.65 -8.74
CA ILE A 75 9.66 -2.85 -10.19
C ILE A 75 10.88 -3.74 -10.46
N PRO A 76 12.10 -3.43 -9.97
CA PRO A 76 13.26 -4.30 -10.18
C PRO A 76 13.06 -5.69 -9.55
N ILE A 77 12.44 -5.78 -8.37
CA ILE A 77 12.13 -7.06 -7.70
C ILE A 77 11.21 -7.91 -8.58
N PHE A 78 10.13 -7.31 -9.12
CA PHE A 78 9.19 -7.98 -10.01
C PHE A 78 9.90 -8.47 -11.26
N LYS A 79 10.76 -7.64 -11.88
CA LYS A 79 11.56 -8.03 -13.05
C LYS A 79 12.48 -9.22 -12.75
N ARG A 80 13.10 -9.26 -11.56
CA ARG A 80 14.08 -10.28 -11.18
C ARG A 80 13.47 -11.65 -10.81
N PHE A 81 12.38 -11.68 -10.08
CA PHE A 81 11.82 -12.92 -9.52
C PHE A 81 10.54 -13.37 -10.22
N ASN A 82 10.22 -14.66 -10.04
CA ASN A 82 8.89 -15.16 -10.35
C ASN A 82 7.91 -14.63 -9.29
N VAL A 83 6.91 -13.88 -9.73
CA VAL A 83 5.83 -13.36 -8.87
C VAL A 83 4.57 -14.14 -9.16
N GLY A 84 3.90 -14.63 -8.12
CA GLY A 84 2.67 -15.41 -8.23
C GLY A 84 1.41 -14.54 -8.35
N LYS A 85 1.34 -13.46 -7.57
CA LYS A 85 0.25 -12.48 -7.59
C LYS A 85 0.77 -11.09 -7.27
N LEU A 86 0.26 -10.09 -7.98
CA LEU A 86 0.42 -8.68 -7.67
C LEU A 86 -0.88 -8.13 -7.08
N TRP A 87 -0.78 -7.46 -5.95
CA TRP A 87 -1.86 -6.84 -5.20
C TRP A 87 -1.62 -5.33 -5.20
N MET A 88 -2.50 -4.57 -5.85
CA MET A 88 -2.43 -3.11 -5.92
C MET A 88 -3.80 -2.48 -6.18
N ASN A 89 -4.08 -1.37 -5.53
CA ASN A 89 -5.25 -0.54 -5.84
C ASN A 89 -4.91 0.44 -6.97
N ARG A 90 -5.81 0.57 -7.94
CA ARG A 90 -5.61 1.36 -9.16
C ARG A 90 -6.71 2.41 -9.29
N PRO A 91 -6.42 3.71 -9.06
CA PRO A 91 -7.47 4.73 -9.02
C PRO A 91 -8.19 4.89 -10.36
N TRP A 92 -7.49 4.65 -11.48
CA TRP A 92 -8.07 4.75 -12.83
C TRP A 92 -9.18 3.73 -13.13
N LEU A 93 -9.30 2.65 -12.36
CA LEU A 93 -10.41 1.68 -12.53
C LEU A 93 -11.76 2.23 -12.04
N TYR A 94 -11.73 3.28 -11.22
CA TYR A 94 -12.89 3.86 -10.56
C TYR A 94 -13.38 5.16 -11.18
N ALA A 95 -12.88 5.48 -12.38
CA ALA A 95 -13.18 6.73 -13.07
C ALA A 95 -14.70 6.99 -13.18
N ALA A 96 -15.50 5.95 -13.44
CA ALA A 96 -16.96 6.06 -13.56
C ALA A 96 -17.65 6.52 -12.27
N GLN A 97 -17.06 6.22 -11.12
CA GLN A 97 -17.59 6.54 -9.80
C GLN A 97 -17.17 7.93 -9.31
N VAL A 98 -16.14 8.54 -9.90
CA VAL A 98 -15.51 9.74 -9.36
C VAL A 98 -15.45 10.91 -10.33
N ILE A 99 -15.59 10.69 -11.64
CA ILE A 99 -15.32 11.71 -12.67
C ILE A 99 -16.17 12.98 -12.50
N GLU A 100 -17.39 12.85 -11.97
CA GLU A 100 -18.30 13.99 -11.73
C GLU A 100 -17.81 14.92 -10.61
N HIS A 101 -16.88 14.46 -9.77
CA HIS A 101 -16.29 15.25 -8.71
C HIS A 101 -15.19 16.19 -9.20
N PHE A 102 -14.79 16.19 -10.48
CA PHE A 102 -13.64 16.96 -10.96
C PHE A 102 -13.98 18.13 -11.87
N HIS A 103 -13.27 19.25 -11.69
CA HIS A 103 -13.33 20.39 -12.61
C HIS A 103 -12.80 20.00 -14.00
N GLY A 104 -13.37 20.59 -15.07
CA GLY A 104 -12.76 20.55 -16.41
C GLY A 104 -13.53 19.76 -17.48
N ASN A 105 -14.75 19.29 -17.21
CA ASN A 105 -15.57 18.52 -18.17
C ASN A 105 -14.79 17.35 -18.81
N TRP A 106 -14.14 16.54 -17.98
CA TRP A 106 -13.36 15.40 -18.44
C TRP A 106 -14.22 14.39 -19.20
N THR A 107 -13.68 13.83 -20.28
CA THR A 107 -14.17 12.54 -20.79
C THR A 107 -13.63 11.41 -19.90
N MET A 108 -14.33 10.27 -19.87
CA MET A 108 -13.88 9.09 -19.11
C MET A 108 -12.44 8.72 -19.43
N GLN A 109 -12.12 8.60 -20.72
CA GLN A 109 -10.78 8.24 -21.17
C GLN A 109 -9.75 9.31 -20.83
N GLY A 110 -10.08 10.60 -21.00
CA GLY A 110 -9.16 11.69 -20.69
C GLY A 110 -8.78 11.74 -19.21
N TRP A 111 -9.73 11.45 -18.32
CA TRP A 111 -9.45 11.36 -16.88
C TRP A 111 -8.56 10.14 -16.56
N ILE A 112 -8.88 8.97 -17.14
CA ILE A 112 -8.07 7.76 -16.99
C ILE A 112 -6.63 8.00 -17.44
N ASP A 113 -6.43 8.59 -18.62
CA ASP A 113 -5.10 8.85 -19.18
C ASP A 113 -4.31 9.83 -18.28
N HIS A 114 -4.97 10.88 -17.79
CA HIS A 114 -4.35 11.84 -16.88
C HIS A 114 -3.91 11.17 -15.57
N VAL A 115 -4.79 10.42 -14.92
CA VAL A 115 -4.48 9.74 -13.65
C VAL A 115 -3.38 8.70 -13.86
N ARG A 116 -3.42 7.91 -14.95
CA ARG A 116 -2.33 6.98 -15.29
C ARG A 116 -1.00 7.70 -15.47
N SER A 117 -0.98 8.84 -16.15
CA SER A 117 0.25 9.62 -16.36
C SER A 117 0.89 10.16 -15.07
N ASN A 118 0.09 10.35 -14.01
CA ASN A 118 0.61 10.76 -12.69
C ASN A 118 1.02 9.58 -11.80
N HIS A 119 0.83 8.34 -12.25
CA HIS A 119 1.11 7.10 -11.50
C HIS A 119 2.00 6.15 -12.31
N GLU A 120 3.07 6.68 -12.91
CA GLU A 120 3.90 5.97 -13.89
C GLU A 120 4.41 4.60 -13.41
N TYR A 121 4.79 4.48 -12.13
CA TYR A 121 5.31 3.22 -11.56
C TYR A 121 4.21 2.19 -11.27
N LEU A 122 3.00 2.61 -10.88
CA LEU A 122 1.86 1.67 -10.78
C LEU A 122 1.46 1.17 -12.17
N VAL A 123 1.52 2.05 -13.18
CA VAL A 123 1.30 1.67 -14.58
C VAL A 123 2.37 0.69 -15.05
N GLU A 124 3.66 0.94 -14.74
CA GLU A 124 4.74 0.01 -15.08
C GLU A 124 4.56 -1.36 -14.41
N LEU A 125 4.17 -1.42 -13.13
CA LEU A 125 3.87 -2.68 -12.44
C LEU A 125 2.68 -3.41 -13.07
N GLU A 126 1.62 -2.69 -13.44
CA GLU A 126 0.47 -3.25 -14.15
C GLU A 126 0.89 -3.84 -15.52
N ASP A 127 1.68 -3.10 -16.30
CA ASP A 127 2.17 -3.54 -17.61
C ASP A 127 3.09 -4.77 -17.48
N LEU A 128 3.96 -4.80 -16.47
CA LEU A 128 4.80 -5.95 -16.16
C LEU A 128 3.97 -7.18 -15.79
N ALA A 129 2.91 -7.02 -14.99
CA ALA A 129 2.00 -8.11 -14.66
C ALA A 129 1.30 -8.65 -15.93
N TRP A 130 0.76 -7.77 -16.77
CA TRP A 130 0.13 -8.16 -18.03
C TRP A 130 1.10 -8.85 -18.99
N SER A 131 2.36 -8.41 -19.06
CA SER A 131 3.39 -9.07 -19.87
C SER A 131 3.64 -10.53 -19.46
N ARG A 132 3.27 -10.89 -18.23
CA ARG A 132 3.34 -12.25 -17.66
C ARG A 132 1.98 -12.95 -17.59
N ASN A 133 0.96 -12.43 -18.29
CA ASN A 133 -0.43 -12.92 -18.24
C ASN A 133 -1.00 -12.96 -16.81
N MET A 134 -0.60 -11.99 -15.98
CA MET A 134 -1.11 -11.81 -14.62
C MET A 134 -1.96 -10.55 -14.56
N GLU A 135 -3.22 -10.70 -14.16
CA GLU A 135 -4.07 -9.57 -13.81
C GLU A 135 -3.74 -9.12 -12.37
N PRO A 136 -3.37 -7.84 -12.14
CA PRO A 136 -3.22 -7.31 -10.79
C PRO A 136 -4.55 -7.36 -10.03
N ARG A 137 -4.47 -7.68 -8.74
CA ARG A 137 -5.65 -7.85 -7.86
C ARG A 137 -5.83 -6.64 -6.97
N GLU A 138 -7.09 -6.30 -6.74
CA GLU A 138 -7.46 -5.23 -5.82
C GLU A 138 -7.24 -5.66 -4.35
N VAL A 139 -6.94 -4.67 -3.50
CA VAL A 139 -6.48 -4.85 -2.12
C VAL A 139 -7.41 -4.12 -1.17
N PHE A 140 -8.63 -4.63 -1.04
CA PHE A 140 -9.65 -4.07 -0.16
C PHE A 140 -10.02 -5.02 0.97
N GLN A 141 -10.72 -4.48 1.96
CA GLN A 141 -11.32 -5.22 3.07
C GLN A 141 -11.83 -6.61 2.69
N GLY A 142 -11.37 -7.61 3.43
CA GLY A 142 -11.74 -9.02 3.26
C GLY A 142 -10.90 -9.80 2.25
N ALA A 143 -10.09 -9.14 1.42
CA ALA A 143 -9.13 -9.83 0.56
C ALA A 143 -8.17 -10.70 1.39
N LYS A 144 -7.85 -11.89 0.87
CA LYS A 144 -6.94 -12.85 1.49
C LYS A 144 -5.63 -12.89 0.72
N ILE A 145 -4.56 -12.42 1.37
CA ILE A 145 -3.20 -12.40 0.84
C ILE A 145 -2.40 -13.41 1.66
N GLY A 146 -2.21 -14.61 1.13
CA GLY A 146 -1.53 -15.66 1.90
C GLY A 146 -2.22 -15.96 3.23
N CYS A 147 -1.49 -15.79 4.34
CA CYS A 147 -2.00 -15.94 5.71
C CYS A 147 -2.64 -14.65 6.29
N SER A 148 -2.70 -13.57 5.51
CA SER A 148 -3.20 -12.26 5.91
C SER A 148 -4.60 -11.97 5.38
N THR A 149 -5.34 -11.18 6.16
CA THR A 149 -6.61 -10.57 5.75
C THR A 149 -6.45 -9.07 5.67
N VAL A 150 -6.88 -8.46 4.56
CA VAL A 150 -6.93 -7.01 4.42
C VAL A 150 -8.06 -6.46 5.29
N LEU A 151 -7.73 -5.49 6.14
CA LEU A 151 -8.63 -4.82 7.08
C LEU A 151 -9.01 -3.40 6.65
N ALA A 152 -8.18 -2.73 5.86
CA ALA A 152 -8.46 -1.43 5.26
C ALA A 152 -7.61 -1.26 3.98
N PRO A 153 -8.02 -0.37 3.05
CA PRO A 153 -9.29 0.35 3.05
C PRO A 153 -10.47 -0.54 2.58
N SER A 154 -11.70 -0.15 2.89
CA SER A 154 -12.85 -0.65 2.10
C SER A 154 -12.80 -0.06 0.68
N MET A 155 -13.37 -0.77 -0.30
CA MET A 155 -13.49 -0.24 -1.66
C MET A 155 -14.27 1.08 -1.67
N GLN A 156 -15.33 1.18 -0.85
CA GLN A 156 -16.12 2.42 -0.75
C GLN A 156 -15.31 3.59 -0.21
N ARG A 157 -14.53 3.38 0.86
CA ARG A 157 -13.66 4.43 1.42
C ARG A 157 -12.58 4.84 0.41
N TYR A 158 -11.93 3.87 -0.23
CA TYR A 158 -10.94 4.13 -1.27
C TYR A 158 -11.51 5.03 -2.38
N ILE A 159 -12.66 4.68 -2.95
CA ILE A 159 -13.33 5.48 -4.00
C ILE A 159 -13.65 6.90 -3.50
N SER A 160 -14.10 7.04 -2.25
CA SER A 160 -14.43 8.35 -1.68
C SER A 160 -13.21 9.25 -1.47
N LEU A 161 -12.01 8.68 -1.33
CA LEU A 161 -10.76 9.41 -1.16
C LEU A 161 -10.09 9.78 -2.48
N ILE A 162 -10.45 9.13 -3.61
CA ILE A 162 -9.84 9.40 -4.92
C ILE A 162 -9.84 10.90 -5.29
N PRO A 163 -10.93 11.67 -5.10
CA PRO A 163 -10.94 13.10 -5.43
C PRO A 163 -9.95 13.96 -4.64
N ASP A 164 -9.49 13.47 -3.48
CA ASP A 164 -8.57 14.17 -2.59
C ASP A 164 -7.12 13.66 -2.71
N LEU A 165 -6.84 12.69 -3.60
CA LEU A 165 -5.48 12.23 -3.87
C LEU A 165 -4.69 13.30 -4.64
N ASP A 166 -3.45 13.56 -4.21
CA ASP A 166 -2.55 14.56 -4.80
C ASP A 166 -2.30 14.35 -6.30
N LYS A 167 -2.43 13.10 -6.78
CA LYS A 167 -2.17 12.68 -8.16
C LYS A 167 -3.42 12.66 -9.05
N THR A 168 -4.51 13.29 -8.60
CA THR A 168 -5.76 13.46 -9.37
C THR A 168 -6.04 14.92 -9.72
N PRO A 169 -6.90 15.21 -10.72
CA PRO A 169 -7.27 16.58 -11.04
C PRO A 169 -7.91 17.31 -9.84
N PRO A 170 -7.96 18.66 -9.83
CA PRO A 170 -8.64 19.39 -8.78
C PRO A 170 -10.16 19.09 -8.74
N PRO A 171 -10.72 18.70 -7.58
CA PRO A 171 -12.15 18.40 -7.46
C PRO A 171 -13.02 19.68 -7.42
N TYR A 172 -14.30 19.56 -7.82
CA TYR A 172 -15.37 20.53 -7.56
C TYR A 172 -15.47 20.75 -6.05
N ARG A 173 -14.83 21.80 -5.56
CA ARG A 173 -15.05 22.25 -4.18
C ARG A 173 -16.46 22.83 -4.10
N SER A 174 -17.41 22.05 -3.61
CA SER A 174 -18.65 22.61 -3.08
C SER A 174 -18.37 23.11 -1.66
N ASP A 175 -18.74 24.35 -1.34
CA ASP A 175 -18.61 24.94 -0.01
C ASP A 175 -19.39 24.20 1.11
N GLY A 176 -19.99 23.03 0.81
CA GLY A 176 -20.87 22.26 1.68
C GLY A 176 -20.49 20.79 1.92
N ALA A 177 -19.39 20.27 1.35
CA ALA A 177 -18.90 18.95 1.73
C ALA A 177 -18.40 18.97 3.20
N PRO A 178 -18.67 17.93 4.02
CA PRO A 178 -18.19 17.91 5.40
C PRO A 178 -16.67 18.06 5.40
N ARG A 179 -16.16 19.08 6.09
CA ARG A 179 -14.73 19.40 6.27
C ARG A 179 -13.92 18.29 6.99
N SER A 180 -14.44 17.07 7.10
CA SER A 180 -13.91 16.02 7.98
C SER A 180 -12.55 15.52 7.53
N PHE A 181 -12.32 15.38 6.22
CA PHE A 181 -11.09 14.80 5.68
C PHE A 181 -9.98 15.83 5.40
N LEU A 182 -10.29 17.12 5.49
CA LEU A 182 -9.42 18.22 5.06
C LEU A 182 -9.03 19.13 6.22
N GLN A 183 -8.80 18.55 7.40
CA GLN A 183 -8.19 19.31 8.49
C GLN A 183 -6.67 19.24 8.36
N THR A 184 -6.15 20.13 7.51
CA THR A 184 -4.79 20.69 7.51
C THR A 184 -3.75 19.82 8.23
N ALA A 185 -2.91 19.10 7.47
CA ALA A 185 -1.66 18.55 7.98
C ALA A 185 -0.87 19.67 8.67
N ARG A 186 -0.94 19.74 9.99
CA ARG A 186 -0.13 20.65 10.78
C ARG A 186 1.18 19.92 11.00
N ASN A 187 2.26 20.44 10.40
CA ASN A 187 3.62 20.03 10.74
C ASN A 187 3.87 20.33 12.23
N VAL A 188 3.56 19.39 13.11
CA VAL A 188 3.99 19.41 14.50
C VAL A 188 5.28 18.62 14.56
N LEU A 189 6.39 19.32 14.32
CA LEU A 189 7.72 18.76 14.50
C LEU A 189 8.14 18.92 15.97
N GLU A 190 7.62 18.08 16.85
CA GLU A 190 8.24 17.84 18.16
C GLU A 190 9.16 16.63 17.98
N ALA A 191 10.42 16.92 17.59
CA ALA A 191 11.44 15.90 17.36
C ALA A 191 11.88 15.26 18.69
N VAL A 192 11.05 14.37 19.22
CA VAL A 192 11.50 13.32 20.13
C VAL A 192 12.08 12.22 19.24
N LYS A 193 13.30 11.77 19.54
CA LYS A 193 13.83 10.57 18.88
C LYS A 193 13.01 9.37 19.34
N GLU A 194 12.02 9.00 18.54
CA GLU A 194 11.34 7.72 18.68
C GLU A 194 12.36 6.59 18.63
N THR A 195 12.16 5.62 19.51
CA THR A 195 12.90 4.36 19.50
C THR A 195 11.89 3.27 19.79
N LEU A 196 12.23 2.00 19.54
CA LEU A 196 11.37 0.87 19.93
C LEU A 196 10.97 0.85 21.42
N GLN A 197 11.60 1.68 22.26
CA GLN A 197 11.35 1.79 23.70
C GLN A 197 10.70 3.12 24.10
N ILE A 198 10.58 4.08 23.18
CA ILE A 198 10.04 5.42 23.41
C ILE A 198 8.96 5.66 22.36
N GLU A 199 7.72 5.44 22.78
CA GLU A 199 6.50 5.65 22.00
C GLU A 199 6.12 7.13 22.04
N THR A 200 5.92 7.78 20.87
CA THR A 200 5.36 9.14 20.82
C THR A 200 3.98 9.22 20.19
N LEU A 201 3.29 8.08 20.12
CA LEU A 201 1.90 8.01 19.67
C LEU A 201 1.02 9.00 20.43
N ASP A 202 0.47 9.96 19.68
CA ASP A 202 -0.62 10.81 20.14
C ASP A 202 -1.90 9.95 20.26
N LYS A 203 -2.72 10.23 21.28
CA LYS A 203 -4.05 9.62 21.40
C LYS A 203 -5.04 10.22 20.41
N ASN A 204 -4.78 11.44 19.94
CA ASN A 204 -5.59 12.16 18.97
C ASN A 204 -4.68 12.79 17.89
N PRO A 205 -3.95 11.95 17.12
CA PRO A 205 -3.06 12.44 16.07
C PRO A 205 -3.84 13.27 15.04
N PRO A 206 -3.18 14.25 14.39
CA PRO A 206 -3.80 14.99 13.31
C PRO A 206 -4.16 14.06 12.13
N ALA A 207 -5.06 14.53 11.26
CA ALA A 207 -5.34 13.85 9.99
C ALA A 207 -4.08 13.76 9.12
N THR A 208 -3.98 12.69 8.33
CA THR A 208 -2.92 12.51 7.32
C THR A 208 -3.45 12.78 5.90
N SER A 209 -2.62 12.61 4.89
CA SER A 209 -2.99 12.77 3.48
C SER A 209 -4.05 11.75 3.05
N ALA A 210 -4.83 12.07 2.01
CA ALA A 210 -5.75 11.10 1.43
C ALA A 210 -5.00 9.87 0.87
N SER A 211 -3.76 10.05 0.38
CA SER A 211 -2.92 8.94 -0.09
C SER A 211 -2.64 7.94 1.04
N ASN A 212 -2.16 8.44 2.17
CA ASN A 212 -1.89 7.64 3.36
C ASN A 212 -3.18 7.00 3.92
N GLU A 213 -4.31 7.70 3.89
CA GLU A 213 -5.61 7.12 4.29
C GLU A 213 -6.10 6.00 3.36
N THR A 214 -5.49 5.82 2.18
CA THR A 214 -5.74 4.66 1.30
C THR A 214 -4.82 3.46 1.55
N SER A 215 -3.88 3.56 2.50
CA SER A 215 -2.91 2.51 2.78
C SER A 215 -3.56 1.20 3.22
N VAL A 216 -2.98 0.09 2.74
CA VAL A 216 -3.43 -1.27 3.04
C VAL A 216 -3.03 -1.66 4.45
N VAL A 217 -4.03 -1.92 5.29
CA VAL A 217 -3.84 -2.54 6.60
C VAL A 217 -4.10 -4.03 6.46
N GLN A 218 -3.15 -4.88 6.83
CA GLN A 218 -3.29 -6.33 6.76
C GLN A 218 -2.96 -7.01 8.10
N LEU A 219 -3.81 -7.94 8.49
CA LEU A 219 -3.66 -8.76 9.70
C LEU A 219 -3.35 -10.20 9.31
N ALA A 220 -2.12 -10.64 9.59
CA ALA A 220 -1.72 -12.03 9.51
C ALA A 220 -2.06 -12.76 10.81
N MET A 221 -2.66 -13.94 10.70
CA MET A 221 -2.92 -14.84 11.83
C MET A 221 -2.26 -16.19 11.59
N TYR A 222 -1.35 -16.57 12.47
CA TYR A 222 -0.63 -17.85 12.35
C TYR A 222 -0.17 -18.33 13.72
N ASP A 223 -0.39 -19.61 14.02
CA ASP A 223 -0.03 -20.23 15.31
C ASP A 223 -0.45 -19.36 16.53
N ASN A 224 -1.68 -18.83 16.50
CA ASN A 224 -2.26 -17.91 17.51
C ASN A 224 -1.48 -16.59 17.71
N ARG A 225 -0.57 -16.23 16.81
CA ARG A 225 0.08 -14.91 16.76
C ARG A 225 -0.63 -14.02 15.75
N LYS A 226 -0.61 -12.72 16.04
CA LYS A 226 -1.15 -11.67 15.19
C LYS A 226 0.00 -10.77 14.76
N ILE A 227 0.11 -10.51 13.47
CA ILE A 227 1.01 -9.51 12.89
C ILE A 227 0.12 -8.52 12.15
N LEU A 228 0.20 -7.25 12.52
CA LEU A 228 -0.52 -6.17 11.88
C LEU A 228 0.50 -5.33 11.12
N LEU A 229 0.38 -5.28 9.79
CA LEU A 229 1.10 -4.30 8.98
C LEU A 229 0.12 -3.20 8.62
N THR A 230 0.49 -1.96 8.94
CA THR A 230 -0.37 -0.79 8.80
C THR A 230 0.05 0.11 7.64
N ALA A 231 1.30 -0.02 7.18
CA ALA A 231 1.95 0.98 6.33
C ALA A 231 1.71 2.38 6.93
N ASP A 232 1.47 3.35 6.06
CA ASP A 232 1.31 4.77 6.37
C ASP A 232 -0.10 5.20 6.81
N VAL A 233 -0.98 4.25 7.08
CA VAL A 233 -2.40 4.51 7.33
C VAL A 233 -2.64 5.53 8.45
N GLY A 234 -3.56 6.45 8.20
CA GLY A 234 -3.96 7.45 9.18
C GLY A 234 -4.95 6.95 10.24
N PRO A 235 -5.36 7.85 11.15
CA PRO A 235 -6.19 7.50 12.30
C PRO A 235 -7.57 6.98 11.88
N GLU A 236 -8.14 7.51 10.80
CA GLU A 236 -9.44 7.09 10.33
C GLU A 236 -9.39 5.71 9.66
N GLY A 237 -8.37 5.45 8.82
CA GLY A 237 -8.13 4.13 8.23
C GLY A 237 -7.81 3.07 9.29
N LEU A 238 -7.08 3.41 10.36
CA LEU A 238 -6.89 2.52 11.51
C LEU A 238 -8.20 2.22 12.24
N ALA A 239 -9.05 3.22 12.44
CA ALA A 239 -10.36 3.03 13.05
C ALA A 239 -11.25 2.13 12.17
N GLU A 240 -11.22 2.32 10.85
CA GLU A 240 -11.88 1.45 9.87
C GLU A 240 -11.37 0.00 9.98
N ALA A 241 -10.06 -0.18 9.98
CA ALA A 241 -9.42 -1.49 10.11
C ALA A 241 -9.80 -2.20 11.41
N ALA A 242 -9.79 -1.49 12.54
CA ALA A 242 -10.17 -2.01 13.84
C ALA A 242 -11.65 -2.44 13.86
N ASN A 243 -12.55 -1.60 13.33
CA ASN A 243 -13.98 -1.91 13.24
C ASN A 243 -14.23 -3.17 12.41
N TYR A 244 -13.55 -3.30 11.27
CA TYR A 244 -13.66 -4.49 10.44
C TYR A 244 -13.10 -5.73 11.16
N ALA A 245 -11.95 -5.61 11.83
CA ALA A 245 -11.38 -6.71 12.61
C ALA A 245 -12.28 -7.20 13.76
N TYR A 246 -13.04 -6.30 14.41
CA TYR A 246 -14.04 -6.68 15.43
C TYR A 246 -15.25 -7.43 14.84
N SER A 247 -15.48 -7.32 13.53
CA SER A 247 -16.59 -7.99 12.84
C SER A 247 -16.25 -9.39 12.30
N LEU A 248 -14.96 -9.77 12.30
CA LEU A 248 -14.46 -11.09 11.88
C LEU A 248 -14.59 -12.14 12.98
#